data_AF-A0A2V8SLS0-F1
#
_entry.id   AF-A0A2V8SLS0-F1
#
_cell.length_a   1.000
_cell.length_b   1.000
_cell.length_c   1.000
_cell.angle_alpha   90.00
_cell.angle_beta   90.00
_cell.angle_gamma   90.00
#
_symmetry.space_group_name_H-M   'P 1'
#
loop_
_entity.id
_entity.type
_entity.pdbx_description
1 polymer ?
#
loop_
_entity_poly.entity_id
_entity_poly.type
_entity_poly.pdbx_seq_one_letter_code
_entity_poly.pdbx_strand_id
1 'polypeptide(L)'
;MSSSSAGASRPWAATTFWSLRWPRARSSRARTLRTSRQSSPPSSNNARSCNCRTSRTRMPRMNSRVCCASCWKTTRGVAEWASERAPSSNRIAARPRTPSSCSRRSFVRGRRLETNNEFKVTSSKFKVNRPSTLNFELVTLNLLSDLCFSALMSLALAPLGMLYGALVRTRLGLYRSGFLKSQRVGAPVVSVGNITAGGTGKTPLVEWAARALARDGCRACVLTRGYGRADEGLRVVASDGERVLAEVEECGDEPRLLAESLIGEASVVCDRDRVAAALWARENLRADVFVLDDGFQHLKIARDLDIVTVDASEPWGGRHMLPRGLLREPRAGLRRADCVVITRAEMAADLEALRAEVLRLTGGRATVVASRVRTRGLRPLDSTHASELGLSHVSEFDLSRVSEVALEKPAVWQPVGAFCAVGNPRAFFAHVRADGFELAHARSFPDHHVFTRSEVEAVAREARDRGARALLTTAKDAVKLRGFRLSLPCYVVEIGLEFEDEGKLLGLMREAVERHA
;
A
#
# COMPACT_ATOMS: atom_id res chain seq x y z
N MET A 1 16.63 -63.13 -31.33
CA MET A 1 16.63 -64.13 -32.43
C MET A 1 15.33 -64.92 -32.31
N SER A 2 14.72 -65.26 -33.46
CA SER A 2 13.48 -66.05 -33.72
C SER A 2 12.17 -65.48 -33.12
N SER A 3 11.33 -64.76 -33.89
CA SER A 3 10.31 -65.21 -34.88
C SER A 3 9.00 -65.68 -34.19
N SER A 4 7.77 -65.36 -34.59
CA SER A 4 7.24 -64.97 -35.91
C SER A 4 5.72 -64.64 -35.83
N SER A 5 5.25 -63.86 -36.81
CA SER A 5 3.92 -63.86 -37.49
C SER A 5 2.66 -63.44 -36.71
N ALA A 6 1.64 -62.78 -37.27
CA ALA A 6 1.35 -62.18 -38.59
C ALA A 6 0.07 -61.32 -38.38
N GLY A 7 -0.10 -60.16 -39.03
CA GLY A 7 -0.97 -60.00 -40.22
C GLY A 7 -2.06 -58.96 -39.92
N ALA A 8 -1.98 -57.74 -40.45
CA ALA A 8 -2.48 -57.27 -41.75
C ALA A 8 -4.00 -56.96 -41.78
N SER A 9 -4.35 -55.67 -41.83
CA SER A 9 -5.25 -55.06 -42.85
C SER A 9 -5.78 -53.67 -42.43
N ARG A 10 -5.40 -52.64 -43.19
CA ARG A 10 -6.21 -51.45 -43.55
C ARG A 10 -6.96 -51.81 -44.86
N PRO A 11 -7.88 -51.02 -45.50
CA PRO A 11 -8.13 -49.55 -45.42
C PRO A 11 -9.61 -49.08 -45.66
N TRP A 12 -9.77 -47.77 -45.94
CA TRP A 12 -10.93 -46.97 -46.47
C TRP A 12 -11.66 -46.10 -45.41
N ALA A 13 -11.50 -44.76 -45.39
CA ALA A 13 -12.08 -43.70 -46.26
C ALA A 13 -13.60 -43.55 -46.02
N ALA A 14 -14.24 -42.38 -45.82
CA ALA A 14 -13.92 -41.01 -46.15
C ALA A 14 -14.81 -39.99 -45.37
N THR A 15 -14.34 -38.73 -45.35
CA THR A 15 -15.11 -37.45 -45.39
C THR A 15 -16.38 -37.22 -44.56
N THR A 16 -16.34 -36.20 -43.70
CA THR A 16 -17.14 -34.97 -43.96
C THR A 16 -16.50 -33.72 -43.33
N PHE A 17 -16.35 -32.71 -44.18
CA PHE A 17 -15.90 -31.33 -43.96
C PHE A 17 -16.99 -30.51 -43.27
N TRP A 18 -16.66 -29.68 -42.28
CA TRP A 18 -17.34 -28.40 -42.03
C TRP A 18 -16.30 -27.31 -41.78
N SER A 19 -16.13 -26.48 -42.79
CA SER A 19 -15.32 -25.27 -42.82
C SER A 19 -16.14 -24.07 -42.35
N LEU A 20 -15.68 -23.35 -41.33
CA LEU A 20 -16.11 -21.97 -41.09
C LEU A 20 -14.89 -21.05 -41.20
N ARG A 21 -14.85 -20.34 -42.34
CA ARG A 21 -13.95 -19.22 -42.64
C ARG A 21 -14.23 -18.06 -41.69
N TRP A 22 -13.19 -17.46 -41.14
CA TRP A 22 -13.22 -16.08 -40.65
C TRP A 22 -12.27 -15.22 -41.50
N PRO A 23 -12.68 -14.02 -41.94
CA PRO A 23 -11.97 -13.25 -42.94
C PRO A 23 -10.74 -12.51 -42.37
N ARG A 24 -9.67 -12.48 -43.16
CA ARG A 24 -8.48 -11.65 -42.93
C ARG A 24 -8.69 -10.23 -43.47
N ALA A 25 -8.12 -9.31 -42.70
CA ALA A 25 -7.53 -8.02 -43.06
C ALA A 25 -8.45 -6.79 -43.23
N ARG A 26 -8.27 -5.82 -42.32
CA ARG A 26 -7.71 -4.51 -42.70
C ARG A 26 -6.90 -3.89 -41.56
N SER A 27 -5.76 -3.36 -41.95
CA SER A 27 -4.69 -2.74 -41.19
C SER A 27 -4.99 -1.29 -40.81
N SER A 28 -4.60 -0.86 -39.61
CA SER A 28 -4.27 0.55 -39.34
C SER A 28 -3.17 0.69 -38.27
N ARG A 29 -1.94 0.85 -38.79
CA ARG A 29 -0.83 1.70 -38.29
C ARG A 29 -0.55 1.70 -36.77
N ALA A 30 0.39 0.85 -36.36
CA ALA A 30 1.25 1.10 -35.21
C ALA A 30 2.50 1.89 -35.67
N ARG A 31 2.80 2.98 -34.96
CA ARG A 31 3.93 3.89 -35.20
C ARG A 31 5.16 3.31 -34.50
N THR A 32 6.06 2.67 -35.25
CA THR A 32 7.37 2.23 -34.76
C THR A 32 8.36 3.39 -34.77
N LEU A 33 8.87 3.75 -33.60
CA LEU A 33 10.02 4.66 -33.46
C LEU A 33 11.30 3.89 -33.80
N ARG A 34 11.96 4.32 -34.88
CA ARG A 34 13.28 3.88 -35.32
C ARG A 34 14.34 4.30 -34.28
N THR A 35 15.11 3.34 -33.77
CA THR A 35 16.45 3.59 -33.24
C THR A 35 17.46 3.47 -34.38
N SER A 36 18.21 4.54 -34.63
CA SER A 36 19.29 4.57 -35.60
C SER A 36 20.54 3.90 -35.01
N ARG A 37 20.94 2.77 -35.61
CA ARG A 37 22.31 2.24 -35.53
C ARG A 37 23.20 3.05 -36.48
N GLN A 38 24.35 3.49 -35.99
CA GLN A 38 25.56 3.68 -36.79
C GLN A 38 26.67 2.79 -36.21
N SER A 39 27.55 2.38 -37.11
CA SER A 39 28.37 1.16 -37.07
C SER A 39 29.88 1.43 -37.08
N SER A 40 30.61 0.77 -36.17
CA SER A 40 31.96 0.16 -36.30
C SER A 40 33.17 1.09 -36.58
N PRO A 41 34.46 0.67 -36.43
CA PRO A 41 35.04 -0.68 -36.22
C PRO A 41 36.17 -0.76 -35.14
N PRO A 42 36.91 -1.90 -34.98
CA PRO A 42 37.61 -2.30 -33.75
C PRO A 42 39.15 -2.12 -33.78
N SER A 43 39.80 -2.19 -32.62
CA SER A 43 41.22 -2.54 -32.52
C SER A 43 41.59 -3.16 -31.16
N SER A 44 42.24 -4.32 -31.25
CA SER A 44 42.94 -5.09 -30.23
C SER A 44 44.10 -4.33 -29.57
N ASN A 45 44.33 -4.54 -28.26
CA ASN A 45 45.52 -5.26 -27.76
C ASN A 45 45.62 -5.30 -26.22
N ASN A 46 46.24 -6.39 -25.77
CA ASN A 46 46.71 -6.73 -24.42
C ASN A 46 47.32 -5.57 -23.62
N ALA A 47 47.11 -5.54 -22.30
CA ALA A 47 48.13 -5.94 -21.31
C ALA A 47 47.87 -5.34 -19.91
N ARG A 48 48.09 -6.21 -18.90
CA ARG A 48 48.66 -5.96 -17.56
C ARG A 48 47.80 -5.32 -16.47
N SER A 49 47.54 -6.20 -15.49
CA SER A 49 47.51 -5.96 -14.05
C SER A 49 48.22 -4.72 -13.54
N CYS A 50 47.58 -4.00 -12.61
CA CYS A 50 48.28 -3.45 -11.46
C CYS A 50 47.33 -3.31 -10.26
N ASN A 51 47.66 -4.07 -9.21
CA ASN A 51 47.17 -3.94 -7.85
C ASN A 51 47.80 -2.68 -7.23
N CYS A 52 47.05 -1.88 -6.46
CA CYS A 52 47.65 -1.07 -5.40
C CYS A 52 46.66 -0.81 -4.27
N ARG A 53 47.07 -1.26 -3.09
CA ARG A 53 46.46 -1.06 -1.77
C ARG A 53 46.74 0.35 -1.24
N THR A 54 45.86 0.76 -0.32
CA THR A 54 46.07 1.63 0.86
C THR A 54 46.53 3.07 0.67
N SER A 55 45.73 4.03 1.15
CA SER A 55 45.94 4.62 2.49
C SER A 55 44.94 5.75 2.81
N ARG A 56 44.60 5.82 4.10
CA ARG A 56 43.88 6.90 4.78
C ARG A 56 44.63 8.23 4.63
N THR A 57 43.92 9.37 4.51
CA THR A 57 44.08 10.53 5.40
C THR A 57 43.09 11.68 5.11
N ARG A 58 42.43 12.11 6.20
CA ARG A 58 42.05 13.46 6.65
C ARG A 58 41.49 14.53 5.68
N MET A 59 40.30 15.03 6.06
CA MET A 59 39.75 16.36 5.77
C MET A 59 40.73 17.52 6.07
N PRO A 60 40.48 18.71 5.50
CA PRO A 60 39.86 19.73 6.33
C PRO A 60 38.73 20.53 5.66
N ARG A 61 37.84 21.05 6.52
CA ARG A 61 36.83 22.08 6.27
C ARG A 61 37.48 23.39 5.85
N MET A 62 36.82 24.14 4.96
CA MET A 62 36.99 25.60 4.88
C MET A 62 35.66 26.31 4.67
N ASN A 63 35.57 27.44 5.34
CA ASN A 63 34.39 28.24 5.62
C ASN A 63 34.36 29.46 4.68
N SER A 64 33.17 30.04 4.57
CA SER A 64 32.87 31.46 4.32
C SER A 64 33.21 32.13 2.97
N ARG A 65 32.10 32.52 2.30
CA ARG A 65 31.77 33.89 1.82
C ARG A 65 32.85 34.65 1.06
N VAL A 66 32.64 34.82 -0.25
CA VAL A 66 32.87 36.10 -0.94
C VAL A 66 31.74 36.34 -1.94
N CYS A 67 31.09 37.48 -1.78
CA CYS A 67 30.16 38.10 -2.72
C CYS A 67 31.00 39.01 -3.63
N CYS A 68 30.91 38.88 -4.96
CA CYS A 68 31.03 40.03 -5.86
C CYS A 68 30.54 39.69 -7.27
N ALA A 69 29.74 40.60 -7.80
CA ALA A 69 29.21 40.62 -9.15
C ALA A 69 30.20 41.27 -10.13
N SER A 70 30.22 40.80 -11.38
CA SER A 70 30.48 41.60 -12.61
C SER A 70 30.28 40.64 -13.81
N CYS A 71 29.23 40.82 -14.61
CA CYS A 71 29.16 41.69 -15.79
C CYS A 71 29.92 41.11 -17.01
N TRP A 72 29.18 40.62 -18.01
CA TRP A 72 29.27 41.17 -19.37
C TRP A 72 28.10 40.73 -20.27
N LYS A 73 27.70 41.70 -21.10
CA LYS A 73 26.53 41.75 -21.98
C LYS A 73 26.80 40.99 -23.29
N THR A 74 25.73 40.47 -23.90
CA THR A 74 25.51 40.65 -25.35
C THR A 74 24.01 40.66 -25.67
N THR A 75 23.68 41.40 -26.73
CA THR A 75 22.43 42.14 -27.00
C THR A 75 21.59 41.56 -28.15
N ARG A 76 20.35 42.11 -28.28
CA ARG A 76 19.38 42.14 -29.41
C ARG A 76 18.21 41.15 -29.28
N GLY A 77 16.93 41.51 -29.48
CA GLY A 77 16.26 42.75 -29.90
C GLY A 77 14.75 42.70 -29.54
N VAL A 78 14.15 43.82 -29.12
CA VAL A 78 13.20 44.72 -29.84
C VAL A 78 11.71 44.35 -29.68
N ALA A 79 10.89 45.40 -29.50
CA ALA A 79 9.41 45.54 -29.44
C ALA A 79 8.83 45.59 -28.01
N GLU A 80 8.86 46.73 -27.29
CA GLU A 80 7.98 47.93 -27.39
C GLU A 80 6.47 47.65 -27.35
N TRP A 81 5.85 47.94 -26.19
CA TRP A 81 4.64 48.77 -26.08
C TRP A 81 4.58 49.42 -24.68
N ALA A 82 4.51 50.75 -24.69
CA ALA A 82 4.28 51.65 -23.55
C ALA A 82 2.81 51.55 -23.06
N SER A 83 2.36 52.02 -21.91
CA SER A 83 2.70 53.25 -21.17
C SER A 83 1.92 53.28 -19.82
N GLU A 84 2.51 53.96 -18.82
CA GLU A 84 1.86 54.88 -17.85
C GLU A 84 0.79 54.33 -16.86
N ARG A 85 0.78 54.58 -15.54
CA ARG A 85 1.27 55.66 -14.66
C ARG A 85 1.31 55.17 -13.20
N ALA A 86 2.22 55.71 -12.40
CA ALA A 86 2.16 55.77 -10.92
C ALA A 86 1.78 57.22 -10.50
N PRO A 87 1.91 57.69 -9.23
CA PRO A 87 1.62 57.13 -7.89
C PRO A 87 0.85 58.12 -6.97
N SER A 88 0.45 57.70 -5.75
CA SER A 88 0.35 58.58 -4.54
C SER A 88 0.00 57.73 -3.30
N SER A 89 0.93 57.42 -2.41
CA SER A 89 1.27 58.16 -1.17
C SER A 89 0.14 58.27 -0.13
N ASN A 90 0.27 57.56 1.00
CA ASN A 90 0.25 58.20 2.32
C ASN A 90 0.84 57.30 3.42
N ARG A 91 1.83 57.84 4.13
CA ARG A 91 2.36 57.39 5.43
C ARG A 91 1.53 58.04 6.53
N ILE A 92 1.18 57.31 7.60
CA ILE A 92 1.16 57.87 8.97
C ILE A 92 1.71 56.83 9.95
N ALA A 93 2.41 57.33 10.96
CA ALA A 93 3.47 56.71 11.74
C ALA A 93 3.03 55.97 13.03
N ALA A 94 4.01 55.25 13.57
CA ALA A 94 4.03 54.51 14.84
C ALA A 94 4.04 55.40 16.11
N ARG A 95 3.60 54.86 17.26
CA ARG A 95 4.48 54.45 18.40
C ARG A 95 3.69 53.96 19.65
N PRO A 96 4.33 53.17 20.55
CA PRO A 96 3.71 52.42 21.66
C PRO A 96 3.92 53.05 23.05
N ARG A 97 3.22 52.56 24.08
CA ARG A 97 3.55 52.77 25.51
C ARG A 97 3.16 51.58 26.41
N THR A 98 4.08 51.19 27.29
CA THR A 98 3.94 50.54 28.60
C THR A 98 4.72 51.41 29.62
N PRO A 99 4.90 51.08 30.92
CA PRO A 99 4.09 50.37 31.93
C PRO A 99 3.99 51.17 33.26
N SER A 100 3.24 50.68 34.28
CA SER A 100 3.57 50.93 35.70
C SER A 100 2.86 50.00 36.70
N SER A 101 3.66 49.52 37.65
CA SER A 101 3.40 48.76 38.89
C SER A 101 2.70 49.55 40.01
N CYS A 102 2.11 48.89 41.02
CA CYS A 102 2.58 48.92 42.43
C CYS A 102 1.67 48.13 43.42
N SER A 103 2.31 47.65 44.49
CA SER A 103 1.89 46.77 45.60
C SER A 103 1.04 47.40 46.72
N ARG A 104 0.39 46.58 47.57
CA ARG A 104 0.61 46.57 49.06
C ARG A 104 -0.09 45.41 49.78
N ARG A 105 0.60 44.90 50.82
CA ARG A 105 0.18 43.93 51.85
C ARG A 105 -0.52 44.64 53.01
N SER A 106 -1.39 43.92 53.75
CA SER A 106 -1.41 43.95 55.22
C SER A 106 -2.22 42.80 55.83
N PHE A 107 -1.85 42.50 57.07
CA PHE A 107 -2.04 41.33 57.92
C PHE A 107 -3.16 41.62 58.96
N VAL A 108 -3.78 40.60 59.58
CA VAL A 108 -4.08 40.46 61.04
C VAL A 108 -5.18 39.41 61.34
N ARG A 109 -4.96 38.76 62.49
CA ARG A 109 -5.55 37.57 63.14
C ARG A 109 -7.07 37.59 63.45
N GLY A 110 -7.69 36.41 63.30
CA GLY A 110 -8.29 35.59 64.38
C GLY A 110 -9.55 36.08 65.11
N ARG A 111 -10.66 35.34 64.94
CA ARG A 111 -11.52 34.85 66.05
C ARG A 111 -12.52 33.80 65.55
N ARG A 112 -12.64 32.71 66.32
CA ARG A 112 -13.66 31.65 66.22
C ARG A 112 -14.92 32.12 66.97
N LEU A 113 -16.10 31.93 66.39
CA LEU A 113 -17.39 31.82 67.10
C LEU A 113 -18.38 31.12 66.16
N GLU A 114 -18.96 30.01 66.63
CA GLU A 114 -20.12 29.35 66.04
C GLU A 114 -21.36 30.22 66.20
N THR A 115 -22.28 30.17 65.24
CA THR A 115 -23.74 30.08 65.47
C THR A 115 -24.47 29.98 64.12
N ASN A 116 -25.49 29.12 64.11
CA ASN A 116 -26.43 28.88 63.03
C ASN A 116 -27.11 30.18 62.56
N ASN A 117 -27.19 30.39 61.23
CA ASN A 117 -28.48 30.76 60.63
C ASN A 117 -28.52 30.55 59.12
N GLU A 118 -29.71 30.18 58.67
CA GLU A 118 -30.14 29.84 57.33
C GLU A 118 -29.75 30.87 56.25
N PHE A 119 -29.25 30.39 55.11
CA PHE A 119 -29.23 31.17 53.87
C PHE A 119 -29.98 30.42 52.77
N LYS A 120 -31.07 31.05 52.31
CA LYS A 120 -31.87 30.67 51.14
C LYS A 120 -30.96 30.46 49.92
N VAL A 121 -30.93 29.23 49.41
CA VAL A 121 -30.43 28.93 48.06
C VAL A 121 -31.57 29.14 47.08
N THR A 122 -31.49 30.20 46.28
CA THR A 122 -32.29 30.37 45.07
C THR A 122 -31.91 29.31 44.05
N SER A 123 -32.89 28.51 43.65
CA SER A 123 -32.78 27.42 42.68
C SER A 123 -32.67 27.95 41.24
N SER A 124 -31.47 27.98 40.68
CA SER A 124 -31.28 28.00 39.23
C SER A 124 -31.19 26.56 38.72
N LYS A 125 -32.26 26.15 38.02
CA LYS A 125 -32.43 24.82 37.43
C LYS A 125 -31.32 24.56 36.40
N PHE A 126 -30.32 23.76 36.76
CA PHE A 126 -29.45 23.10 35.80
C PHE A 126 -30.25 22.00 35.09
N LYS A 127 -30.68 22.27 33.86
CA LYS A 127 -31.40 21.32 33.01
C LYS A 127 -30.40 20.28 32.50
N VAL A 128 -30.23 19.21 33.26
CA VAL A 128 -29.58 17.99 32.77
C VAL A 128 -30.52 17.36 31.74
N ASN A 129 -30.20 17.47 30.45
CA ASN A 129 -30.89 16.71 29.41
C ASN A 129 -30.56 15.22 29.62
N ARG A 130 -31.46 14.51 30.31
CA ARG A 130 -31.48 13.04 30.25
C ARG A 130 -31.95 12.67 28.83
N PRO A 131 -31.22 11.80 28.09
CA PRO A 131 -31.76 11.27 26.84
C PRO A 131 -33.08 10.56 27.14
N SER A 132 -34.12 10.90 26.37
CA SER A 132 -35.43 10.26 26.46
C SER A 132 -35.29 8.76 26.25
N THR A 133 -35.82 7.96 27.18
CA THR A 133 -35.83 6.49 27.16
C THR A 133 -36.31 5.89 25.83
N LEU A 134 -37.21 6.59 25.14
CA LEU A 134 -37.69 6.27 23.78
C LEU A 134 -36.58 6.17 22.71
N ASN A 135 -35.53 7.01 22.76
CA ASN A 135 -34.42 6.94 21.79
C ASN A 135 -33.51 5.74 22.06
N PHE A 136 -33.42 5.29 23.31
CA PHE A 136 -32.61 4.13 23.67
C PHE A 136 -33.29 2.83 23.23
N GLU A 137 -34.61 2.72 23.42
CA GLU A 137 -35.41 1.58 22.94
C GLU A 137 -35.47 1.50 21.40
N LEU A 138 -35.58 2.64 20.70
CA LEU A 138 -35.56 2.66 19.23
C LEU A 138 -34.19 2.26 18.65
N VAL A 139 -33.09 2.70 19.28
CA VAL A 139 -31.73 2.31 18.85
C VAL A 139 -31.48 0.83 19.12
N THR A 140 -31.92 0.28 20.26
CA THR A 140 -31.76 -1.14 20.56
C THR A 140 -32.65 -2.02 19.68
N LEU A 141 -33.89 -1.62 19.37
CA LEU A 141 -34.76 -2.33 18.42
C LEU A 141 -34.19 -2.33 17.00
N ASN A 142 -33.63 -1.21 16.53
CA ASN A 142 -32.97 -1.14 15.23
C ASN A 142 -31.71 -2.02 15.20
N LEU A 143 -30.87 -1.96 16.23
CA LEU A 143 -29.68 -2.82 16.36
C LEU A 143 -30.03 -4.31 16.41
N LEU A 144 -31.09 -4.69 17.14
CA LEU A 144 -31.59 -6.07 17.20
C LEU A 144 -32.13 -6.51 15.84
N SER A 145 -32.84 -5.63 15.13
CA SER A 145 -33.35 -5.91 13.79
C SER A 145 -32.22 -6.07 12.76
N ASP A 146 -31.16 -5.24 12.83
CA ASP A 146 -29.99 -5.32 11.97
C ASP A 146 -29.14 -6.57 12.26
N LEU A 147 -28.99 -6.92 13.53
CA LEU A 147 -28.32 -8.16 13.97
C LEU A 147 -29.10 -9.40 13.51
N CYS A 148 -30.43 -9.42 13.68
CA CYS A 148 -31.29 -10.50 13.20
C CYS A 148 -31.28 -10.60 11.66
N PHE A 149 -31.33 -9.47 10.96
CA PHE A 149 -31.27 -9.43 9.49
C PHE A 149 -29.92 -9.94 8.99
N SER A 150 -28.81 -9.51 9.58
CA SER A 150 -27.46 -9.99 9.26
C SER A 150 -27.29 -11.49 9.51
N ALA A 151 -27.80 -12.00 10.64
CA ALA A 151 -27.78 -13.42 10.96
C ALA A 151 -28.63 -14.26 9.99
N LEU A 152 -29.83 -13.78 9.64
CA LEU A 152 -30.72 -14.44 8.69
C LEU A 152 -30.10 -14.47 7.28
N MET A 153 -29.50 -13.35 6.84
CA MET A 153 -28.79 -13.28 5.57
C MET A 153 -27.57 -14.20 5.54
N SER A 154 -26.79 -14.25 6.63
CA SER A 154 -25.64 -15.19 6.72
C SER A 154 -26.08 -16.65 6.62
N LEU A 155 -27.22 -17.00 7.21
CA LEU A 155 -27.80 -18.35 7.09
C LEU A 155 -28.30 -18.63 5.67
N ALA A 156 -28.96 -17.66 5.02
CA ALA A 156 -29.42 -17.77 3.64
C ALA A 156 -28.26 -17.94 2.65
N LEU A 157 -27.09 -17.35 2.92
CA LEU A 157 -25.88 -17.49 2.10
C LEU A 157 -25.11 -18.80 2.34
N ALA A 158 -25.50 -19.61 3.34
CA ALA A 158 -24.81 -20.84 3.67
C ALA A 158 -24.73 -21.87 2.53
N PRO A 159 -25.81 -22.15 1.78
CA PRO A 159 -25.75 -23.10 0.67
C PRO A 159 -24.79 -22.64 -0.43
N LEU A 160 -24.78 -21.34 -0.73
CA LEU A 160 -23.84 -20.75 -1.69
C LEU A 160 -22.39 -20.87 -1.21
N GLY A 161 -22.15 -20.63 0.08
CA GLY A 161 -20.82 -20.81 0.68
C GLY A 161 -20.33 -22.26 0.63
N MET A 162 -21.23 -23.22 0.84
CA MET A 162 -20.92 -24.65 0.73
C MET A 162 -20.60 -25.04 -0.72
N LEU A 163 -21.40 -24.58 -1.68
CA LEU A 163 -21.18 -24.82 -3.11
C LEU A 163 -19.85 -24.21 -3.58
N TYR A 164 -19.58 -22.95 -3.25
CA TYR A 164 -18.30 -22.30 -3.56
C TYR A 164 -17.13 -23.07 -2.93
N GLY A 165 -17.25 -23.47 -1.66
CA GLY A 165 -16.27 -24.29 -0.98
C GLY A 165 -16.01 -25.63 -1.67
N ALA A 166 -17.06 -26.30 -2.17
CA ALA A 166 -16.95 -27.54 -2.92
C ALA A 166 -16.21 -27.33 -4.25
N LEU A 167 -16.55 -26.29 -5.01
CA LEU A 167 -15.87 -25.94 -6.27
C LEU A 167 -14.38 -25.65 -6.05
N VAL A 168 -14.04 -24.89 -5.02
CA VAL A 168 -12.64 -24.60 -4.67
C VAL A 168 -11.88 -25.88 -4.28
N ARG A 169 -12.48 -26.75 -3.46
CA ARG A 169 -11.87 -28.04 -3.10
C ARG A 169 -11.65 -28.93 -4.31
N THR A 170 -12.61 -29.00 -5.23
CA THR A 170 -12.48 -29.75 -6.48
C THR A 170 -11.32 -29.21 -7.31
N ARG A 171 -11.26 -27.89 -7.54
CA ARG A 171 -10.16 -27.25 -8.26
C ARG A 171 -8.80 -27.55 -7.63
N LEU A 172 -8.68 -27.41 -6.32
CA LEU A 172 -7.45 -27.75 -5.57
C LEU A 172 -7.09 -29.24 -5.73
N GLY A 173 -8.08 -30.13 -5.67
CA GLY A 173 -7.92 -31.56 -5.89
C GLY A 173 -7.39 -31.88 -7.29
N LEU A 174 -7.89 -31.20 -8.33
CA LEU A 174 -7.43 -31.37 -9.70
C LEU A 174 -5.95 -30.97 -9.88
N TYR A 175 -5.52 -29.85 -9.29
CA TYR A 175 -4.09 -29.49 -9.28
C TYR A 175 -3.23 -30.47 -8.48
N ARG A 176 -3.70 -30.91 -7.31
CA ARG A 176 -2.99 -31.89 -6.48
C ARG A 176 -2.83 -33.24 -7.17
N SER A 177 -3.82 -33.66 -7.95
CA SER A 177 -3.77 -34.91 -8.74
C SER A 177 -2.90 -34.82 -10.00
N GLY A 178 -2.44 -33.61 -10.37
CA GLY A 178 -1.71 -33.37 -11.62
C GLY A 178 -2.59 -33.27 -12.87
N PHE A 179 -3.92 -33.41 -12.75
CA PHE A 179 -4.86 -33.22 -13.86
C PHE A 179 -4.78 -31.78 -14.43
N LEU A 180 -4.75 -30.78 -13.55
CA LEU A 180 -4.39 -29.41 -13.92
C LEU A 180 -2.89 -29.18 -13.63
N LYS A 181 -2.17 -28.67 -14.63
CA LYS A 181 -0.71 -28.50 -14.54
C LYS A 181 -0.32 -27.11 -14.07
N SER A 182 0.67 -27.06 -13.17
CA SER A 182 1.44 -25.84 -12.89
C SER A 182 2.58 -25.73 -13.91
N GLN A 183 2.85 -24.53 -14.39
CA GLN A 183 3.89 -24.23 -15.38
C GLN A 183 5.06 -23.55 -14.69
N ARG A 184 6.28 -24.06 -14.89
CA ARG A 184 7.50 -23.38 -14.46
C ARG A 184 7.86 -22.30 -15.47
N VAL A 185 8.37 -21.18 -14.97
CA VAL A 185 8.73 -20.00 -15.79
C VAL A 185 10.24 -19.86 -15.97
N GLY A 186 11.03 -20.82 -15.46
CA GLY A 186 12.49 -20.86 -15.59
C GLY A 186 13.23 -19.78 -14.80
N ALA A 187 12.62 -19.31 -13.72
CA ALA A 187 13.18 -18.41 -12.71
C ALA A 187 12.43 -18.65 -11.38
N PRO A 188 13.06 -18.41 -10.21
CA PRO A 188 12.40 -18.58 -8.92
C PRO A 188 11.17 -17.69 -8.76
N VAL A 189 10.11 -18.26 -8.18
CA VAL A 189 8.82 -17.59 -7.95
C VAL A 189 8.45 -17.65 -6.48
N VAL A 190 8.42 -16.50 -5.82
CA VAL A 190 7.92 -16.30 -4.46
C VAL A 190 6.47 -15.81 -4.55
N SER A 191 5.54 -16.49 -3.90
CA SER A 191 4.13 -16.13 -3.85
C SER A 191 3.80 -15.52 -2.50
N VAL A 192 3.19 -14.33 -2.52
CA VAL A 192 2.61 -13.71 -1.33
C VAL A 192 1.09 -13.71 -1.52
N GLY A 193 0.36 -14.31 -0.58
CA GLY A 193 -1.09 -14.35 -0.66
C GLY A 193 -1.77 -14.51 0.69
N ASN A 194 -3.05 -14.85 0.68
CA ASN A 194 -3.81 -15.18 1.89
C ASN A 194 -5.01 -16.05 1.54
N ILE A 195 -5.69 -16.61 2.55
CA ILE A 195 -6.88 -17.45 2.36
C ILE A 195 -8.21 -16.72 2.60
N THR A 196 -8.19 -15.44 2.98
CA THR A 196 -9.38 -14.62 3.24
C THR A 196 -9.54 -13.52 2.18
N ALA A 197 -10.73 -12.95 2.02
CA ALA A 197 -10.93 -11.71 1.28
C ALA A 197 -10.71 -10.52 2.23
N GLY A 198 -10.39 -9.36 1.69
CA GLY A 198 -10.14 -8.12 2.45
C GLY A 198 -8.66 -7.80 2.64
N GLY A 199 -8.42 -6.68 3.34
CA GLY A 199 -7.09 -6.14 3.57
C GLY A 199 -6.33 -6.94 4.63
N THR A 200 -5.54 -7.93 4.20
CA THR A 200 -4.72 -8.80 5.09
C THR A 200 -3.26 -8.37 5.21
N GLY A 201 -2.91 -7.14 4.81
CA GLY A 201 -1.53 -6.66 4.88
C GLY A 201 -0.59 -7.30 3.84
N LYS A 202 -1.12 -7.77 2.70
CA LYS A 202 -0.31 -8.36 1.60
C LYS A 202 0.62 -7.34 0.97
N THR A 203 0.12 -6.17 0.58
CA THR A 203 0.88 -5.20 -0.21
C THR A 203 2.19 -4.77 0.46
N PRO A 204 2.23 -4.44 1.77
CA PRO A 204 3.50 -4.17 2.45
C PRO A 204 4.46 -5.37 2.48
N LEU A 205 3.94 -6.61 2.52
CA LEU A 205 4.76 -7.82 2.50
C LEU A 205 5.31 -8.12 1.10
N VAL A 206 4.53 -7.85 0.03
CA VAL A 206 4.99 -7.91 -1.36
C VAL A 206 6.11 -6.91 -1.59
N GLU A 207 5.93 -5.66 -1.14
CA GLU A 207 6.96 -4.63 -1.23
C GLU A 207 8.24 -5.05 -0.48
N TRP A 208 8.10 -5.53 0.77
CA TRP A 208 9.23 -6.01 1.55
C TRP A 208 9.97 -7.17 0.86
N ALA A 209 9.24 -8.15 0.32
CA ALA A 209 9.84 -9.30 -0.36
C ALA A 209 10.59 -8.88 -1.64
N ALA A 210 9.98 -8.01 -2.47
CA ALA A 210 10.62 -7.50 -3.68
C ALA A 210 11.91 -6.72 -3.35
N ARG A 211 11.86 -5.86 -2.32
CA ARG A 211 13.01 -5.10 -1.83
C ARG A 211 14.12 -5.99 -1.27
N ALA A 212 13.76 -7.03 -0.52
CA ALA A 212 14.72 -8.01 0.01
C ALA A 212 15.49 -8.72 -1.12
N LEU A 213 14.79 -9.19 -2.15
CA LEU A 213 15.40 -9.84 -3.31
C LEU A 213 16.29 -8.88 -4.11
N ALA A 214 15.86 -7.62 -4.28
CA ALA A 214 16.64 -6.59 -4.94
C ALA A 214 17.95 -6.29 -4.18
N ARG A 215 17.89 -6.22 -2.84
CA ARG A 215 19.09 -6.04 -1.99
C ARG A 215 20.07 -7.20 -2.07
N ASP A 216 19.57 -8.41 -2.29
CA ASP A 216 20.38 -9.60 -2.55
C ASP A 216 20.87 -9.65 -4.02
N GLY A 217 20.68 -8.59 -4.80
CA GLY A 217 21.22 -8.42 -6.15
C GLY A 217 20.36 -9.00 -7.27
N CYS A 218 19.15 -9.48 -6.97
CA CYS A 218 18.24 -10.03 -7.98
C CYS A 218 17.52 -8.90 -8.74
N ARG A 219 17.20 -9.14 -10.01
CA ARG A 219 16.29 -8.28 -10.80
C ARG A 219 14.86 -8.77 -10.56
N ALA A 220 14.30 -8.34 -9.43
CA ALA A 220 12.96 -8.72 -9.02
C ALA A 220 11.86 -8.10 -9.90
N CYS A 221 10.81 -8.87 -10.15
CA CYS A 221 9.60 -8.42 -10.82
C CYS A 221 8.36 -8.83 -10.03
N VAL A 222 7.56 -7.85 -9.62
CA VAL A 222 6.26 -8.08 -8.99
C VAL A 222 5.21 -8.33 -10.06
N LEU A 223 4.51 -9.46 -9.96
CA LEU A 223 3.42 -9.82 -10.86
C LEU A 223 2.08 -9.73 -10.12
N THR A 224 1.23 -8.79 -10.53
CA THR A 224 -0.04 -8.49 -9.89
C THR A 224 -1.19 -8.47 -10.90
N ARG A 225 -2.44 -8.55 -10.43
CA ARG A 225 -3.62 -8.56 -11.31
C ARG A 225 -3.99 -7.18 -11.80
N GLY A 226 -3.68 -6.17 -11.00
CA GLY A 226 -4.24 -4.83 -11.17
C GLY A 226 -5.75 -4.87 -11.01
N TYR A 227 -6.22 -5.11 -9.79
CA TYR A 227 -7.65 -5.01 -9.49
C TYR A 227 -8.12 -3.57 -9.71
N GLY A 228 -9.33 -3.40 -10.27
CA GLY A 228 -9.91 -2.08 -10.51
C GLY A 228 -9.42 -1.33 -11.76
N ARG A 229 -8.58 -1.95 -12.60
CA ARG A 229 -8.11 -1.35 -13.87
C ARG A 229 -9.17 -1.40 -14.99
N ALA A 230 -9.07 -0.47 -15.94
CA ALA A 230 -10.03 -0.35 -17.03
C ALA A 230 -10.10 -1.58 -17.97
N ASP A 231 -8.95 -2.17 -18.31
CA ASP A 231 -8.87 -3.38 -19.15
C ASP A 231 -8.10 -4.51 -18.44
N GLU A 232 -8.84 -5.45 -17.85
CA GLU A 232 -8.25 -6.63 -17.20
C GLU A 232 -7.62 -7.65 -18.15
N GLY A 233 -7.84 -7.54 -19.47
CA GLY A 233 -7.28 -8.42 -20.50
C GLY A 233 -5.92 -7.97 -21.04
N LEU A 234 -5.59 -6.69 -20.89
CA LEU A 234 -4.34 -6.13 -21.37
C LEU A 234 -3.21 -6.35 -20.35
N ARG A 235 -1.98 -6.62 -20.83
CA ARG A 235 -0.78 -6.53 -19.98
C ARG A 235 -0.38 -5.07 -19.83
N VAL A 236 -0.15 -4.62 -18.61
CA VAL A 236 0.32 -3.25 -18.32
C VAL A 236 1.61 -3.35 -17.52
N VAL A 237 2.65 -2.66 -17.98
CA VAL A 237 3.89 -2.49 -17.20
C VAL A 237 3.66 -1.26 -16.32
N ALA A 238 3.43 -1.46 -15.04
CA ALA A 238 3.25 -0.34 -14.11
C ALA A 238 4.59 0.35 -13.84
N SER A 239 5.68 -0.42 -13.75
CA SER A 239 7.05 0.11 -13.63
C SER A 239 8.05 -0.85 -14.26
N ASP A 240 9.08 -0.31 -14.91
CA ASP A 240 10.24 -1.08 -15.40
C ASP A 240 11.32 -1.27 -14.33
N GLY A 241 11.10 -0.74 -13.12
CA GLY A 241 12.05 -0.72 -12.01
C GLY A 241 12.84 0.58 -11.92
N GLU A 242 12.83 1.43 -12.94
CA GLU A 242 13.46 2.76 -12.89
C GLU A 242 12.43 3.88 -12.86
N ARG A 243 11.29 3.69 -13.53
CA ARG A 243 10.24 4.71 -13.67
C ARG A 243 8.86 4.07 -13.59
N VAL A 244 7.91 4.87 -13.11
CA VAL A 244 6.49 4.50 -13.22
C VAL A 244 5.99 4.83 -14.62
N LEU A 245 5.36 3.86 -15.27
CA LEU A 245 4.98 3.88 -16.68
C LEU A 245 3.47 3.88 -16.93
N ALA A 246 2.66 3.66 -15.89
CA ALA A 246 1.20 3.60 -16.00
C ALA A 246 0.53 4.37 -14.86
N GLU A 247 -0.62 4.99 -15.16
CA GLU A 247 -1.45 5.65 -14.16
C GLU A 247 -2.44 4.71 -13.48
N VAL A 248 -3.12 5.19 -12.44
CA VAL A 248 -4.05 4.40 -11.61
C VAL A 248 -5.17 3.79 -12.46
N GLU A 249 -5.67 4.52 -13.45
CA GLU A 249 -6.74 4.06 -14.34
C GLU A 249 -6.30 2.85 -15.20
N GLU A 250 -5.02 2.78 -15.54
CA GLU A 250 -4.44 1.76 -16.42
C GLU A 250 -4.00 0.51 -15.64
N CYS A 251 -3.38 0.70 -14.46
CA CYS A 251 -2.80 -0.40 -13.69
C CYS A 251 -3.56 -0.75 -12.41
N GLY A 252 -4.39 0.14 -11.88
CA GLY A 252 -5.04 0.02 -10.58
C GLY A 252 -4.26 0.72 -9.45
N ASP A 253 -4.89 0.90 -8.29
CA ASP A 253 -4.31 1.60 -7.14
C ASP A 253 -3.16 0.82 -6.48
N GLU A 254 -3.32 -0.50 -6.29
CA GLU A 254 -2.29 -1.34 -5.67
C GLU A 254 -1.02 -1.46 -6.54
N PRO A 255 -1.09 -1.70 -7.86
CA PRO A 255 0.13 -1.73 -8.67
C PRO A 255 0.76 -0.36 -8.84
N ARG A 256 -0.03 0.72 -8.88
CA ARG A 256 0.51 2.09 -8.88
C ARG A 256 1.31 2.36 -7.61
N LEU A 257 0.78 1.99 -6.45
CA LEU A 257 1.48 2.09 -5.17
C LEU A 257 2.79 1.30 -5.18
N LEU A 258 2.76 0.02 -5.59
CA LEU A 258 3.96 -0.80 -5.67
C LEU A 258 4.99 -0.23 -6.65
N ALA A 259 4.55 0.27 -7.81
CA ALA A 259 5.40 0.90 -8.80
C ALA A 259 6.13 2.14 -8.26
N GLU A 260 5.47 2.93 -7.40
CA GLU A 260 6.06 4.10 -6.74
C GLU A 260 7.04 3.71 -5.63
N SER A 261 6.69 2.73 -4.80
CA SER A 261 7.50 2.32 -3.65
C SER A 261 8.77 1.55 -4.03
N LEU A 262 8.79 0.91 -5.20
CA LEU A 262 9.86 0.01 -5.66
C LEU A 262 10.76 0.61 -6.76
N ILE A 263 10.70 1.92 -6.99
CA ILE A 263 11.61 2.62 -7.90
C ILE A 263 13.07 2.38 -7.45
N GLY A 264 13.90 1.95 -8.40
CA GLY A 264 15.30 1.59 -8.19
C GLY A 264 15.53 0.17 -7.66
N GLU A 265 14.47 -0.59 -7.39
CA GLU A 265 14.57 -1.90 -6.72
C GLU A 265 13.89 -3.03 -7.50
N ALA A 266 12.66 -2.83 -7.99
CA ALA A 266 11.92 -3.89 -8.67
C ALA A 266 10.92 -3.37 -9.72
N SER A 267 10.74 -4.15 -10.78
CA SER A 267 9.72 -3.89 -11.80
C SER A 267 8.34 -4.40 -11.35
N VAL A 268 7.26 -3.84 -11.92
CA VAL A 268 5.88 -4.20 -11.57
C VAL A 268 5.05 -4.39 -12.84
N VAL A 269 4.46 -5.58 -13.00
CA VAL A 269 3.67 -5.95 -14.19
C VAL A 269 2.27 -6.43 -13.81
N CYS A 270 1.26 -5.84 -14.44
CA CYS A 270 -0.14 -6.19 -14.31
C CYS A 270 -0.58 -7.11 -15.45
N ASP A 271 -1.13 -8.27 -15.11
CA ASP A 271 -1.67 -9.25 -16.08
C ASP A 271 -2.72 -10.14 -15.39
N ARG A 272 -3.58 -10.88 -16.11
CA ARG A 272 -4.36 -11.98 -15.49
C ARG A 272 -3.59 -13.29 -15.52
N ASP A 273 -2.79 -13.50 -16.55
CA ASP A 273 -1.96 -14.68 -16.73
C ASP A 273 -0.54 -14.43 -16.21
N ARG A 274 -0.32 -14.82 -14.95
CA ARG A 274 0.99 -14.72 -14.28
C ARG A 274 2.09 -15.47 -15.02
N VAL A 275 1.78 -16.58 -15.70
CA VAL A 275 2.79 -17.33 -16.47
C VAL A 275 3.23 -16.50 -17.67
N ALA A 276 2.28 -15.99 -18.45
CA ALA A 276 2.58 -15.18 -19.62
C ALA A 276 3.33 -13.88 -19.23
N ALA A 277 2.93 -13.25 -18.12
CA ALA A 277 3.60 -12.07 -17.59
C ALA A 277 5.03 -12.36 -17.15
N ALA A 278 5.27 -13.45 -16.43
CA ALA A 278 6.60 -13.86 -16.00
C ALA A 278 7.52 -14.09 -17.22
N LEU A 279 7.10 -14.90 -18.18
CA LEU A 279 7.88 -15.18 -19.39
C LEU A 279 8.21 -13.89 -20.16
N TRP A 280 7.22 -13.01 -20.33
CA TRP A 280 7.42 -11.72 -20.97
C TRP A 280 8.41 -10.82 -20.19
N ALA A 281 8.29 -10.76 -18.86
CA ALA A 281 9.17 -9.95 -18.03
C ALA A 281 10.62 -10.48 -18.00
N ARG A 282 10.83 -11.80 -18.10
CA ARG A 282 12.17 -12.38 -18.28
C ARG A 282 12.83 -11.87 -19.56
N GLU A 283 12.09 -11.89 -20.67
CA GLU A 283 12.60 -11.51 -21.98
C GLU A 283 12.81 -10.00 -22.11
N ASN A 284 11.87 -9.19 -21.60
CA ASN A 284 11.81 -7.75 -21.87
C ASN A 284 12.38 -6.88 -20.75
N LEU A 285 12.28 -7.33 -19.50
CA LEU A 285 12.78 -6.61 -18.31
C LEU A 285 14.00 -7.31 -17.68
N ARG A 286 14.42 -8.46 -18.24
CA ARG A 286 15.52 -9.28 -17.73
C ARG A 286 15.33 -9.74 -16.29
N ALA A 287 14.06 -9.81 -15.84
CA ALA A 287 13.73 -10.27 -14.50
C ALA A 287 14.23 -11.71 -14.28
N ASP A 288 14.88 -11.96 -13.16
CA ASP A 288 15.42 -13.27 -12.78
C ASP A 288 14.80 -13.85 -11.50
N VAL A 289 13.91 -13.10 -10.83
CA VAL A 289 13.06 -13.61 -9.74
C VAL A 289 11.70 -12.92 -9.77
N PHE A 290 10.65 -13.65 -9.42
CA PHE A 290 9.28 -13.16 -9.43
C PHE A 290 8.65 -13.14 -8.05
N VAL A 291 7.94 -12.07 -7.72
CA VAL A 291 7.07 -11.99 -6.53
C VAL A 291 5.63 -11.89 -7.00
N LEU A 292 4.80 -12.88 -6.67
CA LEU A 292 3.38 -12.85 -7.00
C LEU A 292 2.61 -12.12 -5.91
N ASP A 293 1.95 -11.04 -6.30
CA ASP A 293 0.96 -10.37 -5.46
C ASP A 293 -0.38 -11.11 -5.57
N ASP A 294 -0.93 -11.48 -4.42
CA ASP A 294 -2.12 -12.31 -4.27
C ASP A 294 -2.01 -13.69 -4.99
N GLY A 295 -0.83 -14.30 -4.89
CA GLY A 295 -0.46 -15.48 -5.68
C GLY A 295 -1.01 -16.83 -5.21
N PHE A 296 -1.51 -16.93 -3.97
CA PHE A 296 -1.74 -18.23 -3.31
C PHE A 296 -2.81 -19.11 -3.98
N GLN A 297 -3.81 -18.50 -4.65
CA GLN A 297 -4.82 -19.20 -5.45
C GLN A 297 -4.48 -19.30 -6.95
N HIS A 298 -3.38 -18.67 -7.38
CA HIS A 298 -2.95 -18.68 -8.78
C HIS A 298 -2.14 -19.94 -9.10
N LEU A 299 -2.80 -21.10 -9.01
CA LEU A 299 -2.21 -22.44 -9.13
C LEU A 299 -1.64 -22.78 -10.53
N LYS A 300 -1.76 -21.91 -11.54
CA LYS A 300 -1.20 -22.15 -12.89
C LYS A 300 0.32 -21.92 -13.00
N ILE A 301 0.92 -20.96 -12.28
CA ILE A 301 2.38 -20.66 -12.28
C ILE A 301 3.18 -21.31 -11.14
N ALA A 302 3.92 -22.40 -11.35
CA ALA A 302 4.65 -23.08 -10.25
C ALA A 302 5.45 -22.10 -9.36
N ARG A 303 5.40 -22.31 -8.03
CA ARG A 303 6.07 -21.48 -7.02
C ARG A 303 7.13 -22.28 -6.30
N ASP A 304 8.19 -21.59 -5.90
CA ASP A 304 9.31 -22.15 -5.14
C ASP A 304 9.24 -21.77 -3.65
N LEU A 305 8.42 -20.76 -3.31
CA LEU A 305 8.08 -20.38 -1.94
C LEU A 305 6.66 -19.80 -1.87
N ASP A 306 5.78 -20.35 -1.04
CA ASP A 306 4.46 -19.79 -0.73
C ASP A 306 4.45 -19.15 0.68
N ILE A 307 4.44 -17.82 0.72
CA ILE A 307 4.26 -16.99 1.92
C ILE A 307 2.79 -16.57 2.03
N VAL A 308 2.14 -16.95 3.14
CA VAL A 308 0.71 -16.71 3.34
C VAL A 308 0.47 -15.79 4.53
N THR A 309 -0.28 -14.71 4.32
CA THR A 309 -0.67 -13.80 5.40
C THR A 309 -1.92 -14.29 6.11
N VAL A 310 -1.92 -14.15 7.44
CA VAL A 310 -3.09 -14.30 8.31
C VAL A 310 -3.24 -13.01 9.10
N ASP A 311 -4.37 -12.32 8.97
CA ASP A 311 -4.67 -11.10 9.73
C ASP A 311 -5.04 -11.44 11.16
N ALA A 312 -4.28 -10.96 12.15
CA ALA A 312 -4.55 -11.24 13.55
C ALA A 312 -5.74 -10.44 14.11
N SER A 313 -6.16 -9.35 13.45
CA SER A 313 -7.32 -8.55 13.87
C SER A 313 -8.66 -9.21 13.53
N GLU A 314 -8.70 -10.01 12.46
CA GLU A 314 -9.88 -10.78 12.05
C GLU A 314 -9.47 -12.14 11.45
N PRO A 315 -8.92 -13.05 12.29
CA PRO A 315 -8.44 -14.33 11.80
C PRO A 315 -9.61 -15.13 11.23
N TRP A 316 -9.40 -15.67 10.04
CA TRP A 316 -10.37 -16.51 9.31
C TRP A 316 -11.64 -15.82 8.81
N GLY A 317 -11.81 -14.50 8.99
CA GLY A 317 -12.88 -13.70 8.39
C GLY A 317 -14.27 -14.34 8.50
N GLY A 318 -14.69 -14.67 9.72
CA GLY A 318 -15.97 -15.32 10.00
C GLY A 318 -15.99 -16.85 9.80
N ARG A 319 -14.85 -17.51 9.55
CA ARG A 319 -14.67 -18.98 9.46
C ARG A 319 -15.51 -19.68 8.41
N HIS A 320 -16.19 -18.95 7.54
CA HIS A 320 -17.03 -19.46 6.47
C HIS A 320 -16.46 -19.07 5.11
N MET A 321 -16.71 -19.93 4.12
CA MET A 321 -16.39 -19.69 2.72
C MET A 321 -17.21 -18.52 2.16
N LEU A 322 -16.68 -17.81 1.19
CA LEU A 322 -17.45 -16.84 0.38
C LEU A 322 -18.67 -17.52 -0.26
N PRO A 323 -19.84 -16.84 -0.35
CA PRO A 323 -20.13 -15.49 0.14
C PRO A 323 -20.58 -15.42 1.61
N ARG A 324 -20.70 -16.54 2.33
CA ARG A 324 -21.18 -16.55 3.74
C ARG A 324 -20.18 -15.92 4.73
N GLY A 325 -18.89 -16.10 4.47
CA GLY A 325 -17.80 -15.44 5.19
C GLY A 325 -16.71 -15.05 4.22
N LEU A 326 -15.54 -14.66 4.72
CA LEU A 326 -14.48 -14.12 3.88
C LEU A 326 -13.47 -15.18 3.39
N LEU A 327 -13.59 -16.46 3.74
CA LEU A 327 -12.62 -17.46 3.27
C LEU A 327 -12.74 -17.66 1.74
N ARG A 328 -11.64 -17.38 1.04
CA ARG A 328 -11.46 -17.63 -0.41
C ARG A 328 -11.17 -19.09 -0.70
N GLU A 329 -10.53 -19.79 0.24
CA GLU A 329 -10.34 -21.23 0.22
C GLU A 329 -10.43 -21.82 1.64
N PRO A 330 -10.65 -23.14 1.78
CA PRO A 330 -10.70 -23.77 3.10
C PRO A 330 -9.39 -23.59 3.86
N ARG A 331 -9.45 -23.49 5.20
CA ARG A 331 -8.25 -23.38 6.07
C ARG A 331 -7.22 -24.49 5.87
N ALA A 332 -7.66 -25.68 5.46
CA ALA A 332 -6.78 -26.79 5.11
C ALA A 332 -5.84 -26.47 3.92
N GLY A 333 -6.15 -25.45 3.13
CA GLY A 333 -5.28 -24.92 2.07
C GLY A 333 -3.94 -24.42 2.60
N LEU A 334 -3.86 -23.99 3.88
CA LEU A 334 -2.60 -23.60 4.53
C LEU A 334 -1.55 -24.72 4.59
N ARG A 335 -1.93 -25.98 4.39
CA ARG A 335 -0.96 -27.08 4.23
C ARG A 335 0.01 -26.89 3.06
N ARG A 336 -0.31 -25.98 2.13
CA ARG A 336 0.55 -25.61 0.99
C ARG A 336 1.54 -24.49 1.33
N ALA A 337 1.35 -23.80 2.45
CA ALA A 337 2.23 -22.69 2.82
C ALA A 337 3.58 -23.22 3.29
N ASP A 338 4.66 -22.62 2.80
CA ASP A 338 6.00 -22.82 3.35
C ASP A 338 6.25 -21.87 4.53
N CYS A 339 5.64 -20.69 4.46
CA CYS A 339 5.66 -19.70 5.52
C CYS A 339 4.27 -19.09 5.73
N VAL A 340 3.92 -18.86 7.00
CA VAL A 340 2.76 -18.05 7.39
C VAL A 340 3.23 -16.82 8.15
N VAL A 341 2.87 -15.64 7.65
CA VAL A 341 3.09 -14.37 8.34
C VAL A 341 1.79 -13.95 9.01
N ILE A 342 1.78 -13.95 10.34
CA ILE A 342 0.68 -13.37 11.13
C ILE A 342 0.86 -11.85 11.11
N THR A 343 0.01 -11.16 10.37
CA THR A 343 0.04 -9.70 10.20
C THR A 343 -0.76 -8.99 11.28
N ARG A 344 -0.36 -7.75 11.60
CA ARG A 344 -0.98 -6.94 12.67
C ARG A 344 -1.02 -7.67 14.01
N ALA A 345 0.08 -8.32 14.37
CA ALA A 345 0.19 -9.10 15.59
C ALA A 345 -0.13 -8.28 16.86
N GLU A 346 0.07 -6.97 16.84
CA GLU A 346 -0.33 -6.01 17.86
C GLU A 346 -1.86 -5.91 18.07
N MET A 347 -2.67 -6.36 17.11
CA MET A 347 -4.13 -6.39 17.20
C MET A 347 -4.68 -7.78 17.57
N ALA A 348 -3.82 -8.76 17.78
CA ALA A 348 -4.24 -10.11 18.17
C ALA A 348 -4.87 -10.11 19.56
N ALA A 349 -6.04 -10.76 19.72
CA ALA A 349 -6.60 -11.01 21.05
C ALA A 349 -5.72 -11.99 21.85
N ASP A 350 -5.23 -13.02 21.17
CA ASP A 350 -4.26 -13.99 21.70
C ASP A 350 -3.37 -14.47 20.54
N LEU A 351 -2.14 -13.93 20.49
CA LEU A 351 -1.20 -14.22 19.41
C LEU A 351 -0.68 -15.66 19.47
N GLU A 352 -0.47 -16.21 20.66
CA GLU A 352 0.07 -17.55 20.84
C GLU A 352 -0.96 -18.62 20.50
N ALA A 353 -2.23 -18.43 20.88
CA ALA A 353 -3.31 -19.30 20.45
C ALA A 353 -3.48 -19.28 18.92
N LEU A 354 -3.37 -18.11 18.28
CA LEU A 354 -3.43 -17.99 16.83
C LEU A 354 -2.23 -18.69 16.17
N ARG A 355 -1.02 -18.51 16.69
CA ARG A 355 0.21 -19.18 16.24
C ARG A 355 0.06 -20.71 16.32
N ALA A 356 -0.44 -21.23 17.44
CA ALA A 356 -0.72 -22.65 17.62
C ALA A 356 -1.78 -23.17 16.63
N GLU A 357 -2.85 -22.41 16.39
CA GLU A 357 -3.87 -22.77 15.40
C GLU A 357 -3.28 -22.84 13.98
N VAL A 358 -2.46 -21.85 13.60
CA VAL A 358 -1.77 -21.81 12.30
C VAL A 358 -0.83 -23.01 12.15
N LEU A 359 0.02 -23.29 13.14
CA LEU A 359 0.93 -24.45 13.13
C LEU A 359 0.18 -25.78 12.93
N ARG A 360 -0.97 -25.94 13.60
CA ARG A 360 -1.82 -27.12 13.43
C ARG A 360 -2.38 -27.22 12.01
N LEU A 361 -2.81 -26.10 11.42
CA LEU A 361 -3.38 -26.06 10.07
C LEU A 361 -2.34 -26.33 8.98
N THR A 362 -1.08 -25.92 9.18
CA THR A 362 0.04 -26.18 8.28
C THR A 362 0.64 -27.59 8.48
N GLY A 363 0.20 -28.32 9.51
CA GLY A 363 0.73 -29.63 9.87
C GLY A 363 2.15 -29.57 10.45
N GLY A 364 2.52 -28.43 11.05
CA GLY A 364 3.83 -28.19 11.66
C GLY A 364 4.99 -27.98 10.69
N ARG A 365 4.71 -27.91 9.38
CA ARG A 365 5.75 -27.79 8.33
C ARG A 365 6.12 -26.35 8.00
N ALA A 366 5.14 -25.45 8.07
CA ALA A 366 5.37 -24.06 7.70
C ALA A 366 6.09 -23.31 8.82
N THR A 367 7.00 -22.43 8.43
CA THR A 367 7.54 -21.41 9.33
C THR A 367 6.45 -20.40 9.67
N VAL A 368 6.25 -20.08 10.95
CA VAL A 368 5.29 -19.06 11.38
C VAL A 368 6.05 -17.88 11.98
N VAL A 369 5.80 -16.69 11.44
CA VAL A 369 6.42 -15.42 11.89
C VAL A 369 5.33 -14.39 12.14
N ALA A 370 5.44 -13.62 13.20
CA ALA A 370 4.55 -12.49 13.45
C ALA A 370 5.16 -11.20 12.87
N SER A 371 4.29 -10.31 12.38
CA SER A 371 4.67 -8.97 11.92
C SER A 371 3.74 -7.92 12.52
N ARG A 372 4.32 -6.76 12.81
CA ARG A 372 3.63 -5.58 13.31
C ARG A 372 3.72 -4.45 12.30
N VAL A 373 2.68 -3.62 12.24
CA VAL A 373 2.70 -2.41 11.40
C VAL A 373 3.35 -1.28 12.19
N ARG A 374 4.29 -0.58 11.57
CA ARG A 374 4.92 0.63 12.11
C ARG A 374 4.79 1.77 11.13
N THR A 375 4.60 2.99 11.63
CA THR A 375 4.73 4.17 10.78
C THR A 375 6.20 4.43 10.51
N ARG A 376 6.57 4.48 9.24
CA ARG A 376 7.91 4.88 8.77
C ARG A 376 8.05 6.40 8.72
N GLY A 377 6.97 7.09 8.38
CA GLY A 377 6.96 8.54 8.32
C GLY A 377 5.61 9.08 7.87
N LEU A 378 5.53 10.41 7.82
CA LEU A 378 4.39 11.14 7.29
C LEU A 378 4.85 11.94 6.09
N ARG A 379 4.20 11.75 4.95
CA ARG A 379 4.51 12.47 3.72
C ARG A 379 3.36 13.42 3.37
N PRO A 380 3.59 14.72 3.12
CA PRO A 380 2.54 15.60 2.61
C PRO A 380 1.93 15.03 1.31
N LEU A 381 0.61 15.12 1.19
CA LEU A 381 -0.11 14.70 -0.02
C LEU A 381 0.20 15.63 -1.21
N ASP A 382 0.35 16.93 -0.94
CA ASP A 382 0.69 17.98 -1.90
C ASP A 382 1.92 18.77 -1.39
N SER A 383 2.90 18.99 -2.27
CA SER A 383 4.15 19.72 -2.03
C SER A 383 3.90 21.20 -1.68
N THR A 384 2.80 21.80 -2.14
CA THR A 384 2.48 23.23 -1.89
C THR A 384 2.30 23.57 -0.41
N HIS A 385 1.83 22.63 0.42
CA HIS A 385 1.70 22.85 1.86
C HIS A 385 3.04 22.71 2.61
N ALA A 386 4.04 22.05 2.02
CA ALA A 386 5.38 21.94 2.61
C ALA A 386 6.08 23.31 2.64
N SER A 387 5.89 24.14 1.61
CA SER A 387 6.41 25.52 1.57
C SER A 387 5.74 26.46 2.57
N GLU A 388 4.44 26.30 2.85
CA GLU A 388 3.73 27.14 3.84
C GLU A 388 4.09 26.79 5.29
N LEU A 389 4.57 25.56 5.55
CA LEU A 389 5.02 25.07 6.85
C LEU A 389 6.52 25.28 7.11
N GLY A 390 7.24 25.96 6.23
CA GLY A 390 8.68 26.18 6.36
C GLY A 390 9.56 24.95 6.07
N LEU A 391 8.98 23.87 5.52
CA LEU A 391 9.69 22.64 5.11
C LEU A 391 10.33 22.79 3.72
N SER A 392 11.03 23.90 3.52
CA SER A 392 11.55 24.44 2.25
C SER A 392 12.62 23.59 1.54
N HIS A 393 12.89 22.37 2.00
CA HIS A 393 13.95 21.51 1.46
C HIS A 393 13.49 20.17 0.90
N VAL A 394 12.18 19.87 0.89
CA VAL A 394 11.69 18.65 0.24
C VAL A 394 11.31 19.00 -1.19
N SER A 395 12.32 19.03 -2.07
CA SER A 395 12.10 19.19 -3.51
C SER A 395 11.22 18.06 -4.02
N GLU A 396 10.29 18.46 -4.86
CA GLU A 396 9.42 17.64 -5.69
C GLU A 396 10.21 16.54 -6.41
N PHE A 397 9.72 15.29 -6.32
CA PHE A 397 10.20 14.13 -7.07
C PHE A 397 11.60 13.58 -6.70
N ASP A 398 11.72 12.98 -5.51
CA ASP A 398 12.67 11.87 -5.29
C ASP A 398 12.12 10.85 -4.27
N LEU A 399 11.26 9.95 -4.74
CA LEU A 399 10.75 8.81 -3.95
C LEU A 399 11.86 7.78 -3.64
N SER A 400 13.01 7.84 -4.34
CA SER A 400 14.12 6.91 -4.14
C SER A 400 14.99 7.25 -2.92
N ARG A 401 14.77 8.43 -2.31
CA ARG A 401 15.52 8.95 -1.17
C ARG A 401 14.66 9.26 0.06
N VAL A 402 13.55 8.55 0.26
CA VAL A 402 12.88 8.51 1.57
C VAL A 402 13.67 7.60 2.53
N SER A 403 14.97 7.86 2.65
CA SER A 403 15.76 7.43 3.79
C SER A 403 15.39 8.34 4.94
N GLU A 404 14.50 7.84 5.79
CA GLU A 404 14.37 8.27 7.19
C GLU A 404 14.15 9.79 7.37
N VAL A 405 13.02 10.30 6.88
CA VAL A 405 12.48 11.53 7.47
C VAL A 405 12.05 11.15 8.87
N ALA A 406 12.85 11.53 9.86
CA ALA A 406 12.56 11.35 11.27
C ALA A 406 11.09 11.70 11.53
N LEU A 407 10.40 10.82 12.27
CA LEU A 407 9.05 11.02 12.79
C LEU A 407 9.04 12.22 13.74
N GLU A 408 9.15 13.43 13.21
CA GLU A 408 8.80 14.62 13.93
C GLU A 408 7.27 14.73 13.89
N LYS A 409 6.62 13.87 14.69
CA LYS A 409 5.24 14.05 15.19
C LYS A 409 4.91 15.53 15.50
N PRO A 410 5.84 16.37 16.03
CA PRO A 410 5.61 17.82 16.20
C PRO A 410 5.23 18.63 14.95
N ALA A 411 5.45 18.14 13.71
CA ALA A 411 5.09 18.87 12.50
C ALA A 411 3.59 18.80 12.14
N VAL A 412 2.85 17.84 12.70
CA VAL A 412 1.41 17.68 12.44
C VAL A 412 0.62 18.22 13.62
N TRP A 413 -0.06 19.34 13.38
CA TRP A 413 -0.92 19.99 14.35
C TRP A 413 -2.07 19.07 14.77
N GLN A 414 -2.21 18.85 16.07
CA GLN A 414 -3.30 18.07 16.67
C GLN A 414 -4.48 18.98 17.07
N PRO A 415 -5.72 18.46 17.11
CA PRO A 415 -6.12 17.11 16.70
C PRO A 415 -6.16 16.96 15.17
N VAL A 416 -6.28 15.73 14.67
CA VAL A 416 -6.31 15.42 13.23
C VAL A 416 -7.62 14.75 12.82
N GLY A 417 -8.00 14.90 11.56
CA GLY A 417 -8.98 14.04 10.90
C GLY A 417 -8.26 12.89 10.21
N ALA A 418 -8.93 11.76 10.00
CA ALA A 418 -8.40 10.67 9.21
C ALA A 418 -9.45 10.08 8.27
N PHE A 419 -9.03 9.65 7.08
CA PHE A 419 -9.90 8.95 6.16
C PHE A 419 -9.18 7.87 5.36
N CYS A 420 -9.91 6.84 4.95
CA CYS A 420 -9.35 5.75 4.15
C CYS A 420 -10.41 4.99 3.34
N ALA A 421 -9.97 4.34 2.27
CA ALA A 421 -10.75 3.42 1.45
C ALA A 421 -10.02 2.07 1.31
N VAL A 422 -9.66 1.48 2.45
CA VAL A 422 -8.93 0.22 2.55
C VAL A 422 -9.82 -0.90 3.07
N GLY A 423 -9.50 -2.16 2.75
CA GLY A 423 -10.29 -3.33 3.15
C GLY A 423 -10.41 -3.61 4.66
N ASN A 424 -9.64 -2.93 5.53
CA ASN A 424 -9.84 -2.95 6.98
C ASN A 424 -9.63 -1.54 7.58
N PRO A 425 -10.65 -0.66 7.52
CA PRO A 425 -10.55 0.71 8.03
C PRO A 425 -10.31 0.78 9.54
N ARG A 426 -10.82 -0.20 10.30
CA ARG A 426 -10.65 -0.28 11.75
C ARG A 426 -9.17 -0.38 12.13
N ALA A 427 -8.41 -1.21 11.42
CA ALA A 427 -6.97 -1.35 11.62
C ALA A 427 -6.23 -0.02 11.38
N PHE A 428 -6.56 0.71 10.31
CA PHE A 428 -5.94 2.01 10.02
C PHE A 428 -6.20 3.03 11.13
N PHE A 429 -7.46 3.22 11.57
CA PHE A 429 -7.75 4.19 12.62
C PHE A 429 -7.22 3.76 13.99
N ALA A 430 -7.12 2.46 14.26
CA ALA A 430 -6.46 1.95 15.47
C ALA A 430 -4.96 2.26 15.43
N HIS A 431 -4.31 2.03 14.29
CA HIS A 431 -2.89 2.34 14.05
C HIS A 431 -2.59 3.83 14.26
N VAL A 432 -3.38 4.72 13.64
CA VAL A 432 -3.23 6.17 13.82
C VAL A 432 -3.37 6.59 15.29
N ARG A 433 -4.32 6.01 16.05
CA ARG A 433 -4.42 6.29 17.49
C ARG A 433 -3.23 5.73 18.28
N ALA A 434 -2.75 4.54 17.93
CA ALA A 434 -1.59 3.91 18.56
C ALA A 434 -0.31 4.72 18.36
N ASP A 435 -0.20 5.44 17.23
CA ASP A 435 0.86 6.41 16.98
C ASP A 435 0.73 7.71 17.81
N GLY A 436 -0.35 7.85 18.59
CA GLY A 436 -0.56 8.99 19.50
C GLY A 436 -1.29 10.17 18.88
N PHE A 437 -1.91 10.02 17.70
CA PHE A 437 -2.74 11.06 17.11
C PHE A 437 -4.11 11.12 17.79
N GLU A 438 -4.57 12.34 18.07
CA GLU A 438 -5.93 12.59 18.55
C GLU A 438 -6.87 12.74 17.33
N LEU A 439 -7.77 11.76 17.16
CA LEU A 439 -8.72 11.76 16.04
C LEU A 439 -9.98 12.58 16.36
N ALA A 440 -10.04 13.82 15.88
CA ALA A 440 -11.25 14.66 15.90
C ALA A 440 -12.32 14.18 14.91
N HIS A 441 -11.91 13.52 13.83
CA HIS A 441 -12.81 12.96 12.83
C HIS A 441 -12.20 11.71 12.20
N ALA A 442 -13.03 10.71 11.88
CA ALA A 442 -12.63 9.50 11.18
C ALA A 442 -13.71 9.10 10.17
N ARG A 443 -13.34 8.94 8.90
CA ARG A 443 -14.29 8.57 7.83
C ARG A 443 -13.74 7.46 6.94
N SER A 444 -14.45 6.35 6.87
CA SER A 444 -14.13 5.25 5.97
C SER A 444 -15.00 5.29 4.71
N PHE A 445 -14.42 4.92 3.59
CA PHE A 445 -15.09 4.68 2.32
C PHE A 445 -14.99 3.18 1.96
N PRO A 446 -15.81 2.67 1.00
CA PRO A 446 -15.66 1.31 0.49
C PRO A 446 -14.24 1.05 -0.04
N ASP A 447 -13.77 -0.19 0.06
CA ASP A 447 -12.43 -0.55 -0.45
C ASP A 447 -12.33 -0.23 -1.96
N HIS A 448 -11.17 0.29 -2.37
CA HIS A 448 -10.93 0.80 -3.74
C HIS A 448 -11.84 1.97 -4.18
N HIS A 449 -12.43 2.73 -3.24
CA HIS A 449 -13.23 3.93 -3.59
C HIS A 449 -12.44 4.90 -4.48
N VAL A 450 -13.08 5.35 -5.56
CA VAL A 450 -12.57 6.40 -6.44
C VAL A 450 -13.03 7.75 -5.89
N PHE A 451 -12.09 8.53 -5.37
CA PHE A 451 -12.39 9.78 -4.71
C PHE A 451 -12.72 10.89 -5.71
N THR A 452 -13.75 11.67 -5.43
CA THR A 452 -13.94 12.98 -6.05
C THR A 452 -13.32 14.08 -5.17
N ARG A 453 -12.88 15.19 -5.78
CA ARG A 453 -12.35 16.34 -5.03
C ARG A 453 -13.37 16.88 -4.03
N SER A 454 -14.65 16.95 -4.41
CA SER A 454 -15.74 17.42 -3.55
C SER A 454 -15.95 16.54 -2.32
N GLU A 455 -15.82 15.22 -2.45
CA GLU A 455 -15.98 14.29 -1.32
C GLU A 455 -14.85 14.48 -0.31
N VAL A 456 -13.60 14.49 -0.75
CA VAL A 456 -12.44 14.62 0.14
C VAL A 456 -12.41 16.01 0.78
N GLU A 457 -12.80 17.05 0.03
CA GLU A 457 -12.96 18.39 0.58
C GLU A 457 -14.10 18.47 1.62
N ALA A 458 -15.19 17.70 1.44
CA ALA A 458 -16.22 17.59 2.47
C ALA A 458 -15.67 16.95 3.74
N VAL A 459 -14.84 15.91 3.62
CA VAL A 459 -14.13 15.32 4.79
C VAL A 459 -13.23 16.35 5.46
N ALA A 460 -12.50 17.15 4.68
CA ALA A 460 -11.63 18.20 5.21
C ALA A 460 -12.43 19.25 6.02
N ARG A 461 -13.58 19.70 5.49
CA ARG A 461 -14.46 20.63 6.20
C ARG A 461 -15.06 20.02 7.45
N GLU A 462 -15.62 18.81 7.37
CA GLU A 462 -16.18 18.10 8.52
C GLU A 462 -15.15 17.88 9.64
N ALA A 463 -13.90 17.56 9.27
CA ALA A 463 -12.81 17.42 10.21
C ALA A 463 -12.45 18.77 10.84
N ARG A 464 -12.32 19.83 10.04
CA ARG A 464 -12.02 21.19 10.50
C ARG A 464 -13.08 21.71 11.47
N ASP A 465 -14.35 21.50 11.18
CA ASP A 465 -15.48 21.92 12.02
C ASP A 465 -15.46 21.21 13.39
N ARG A 466 -14.82 20.04 13.47
CA ARG A 466 -14.57 19.28 14.70
C ARG A 466 -13.22 19.63 15.35
N GLY A 467 -12.53 20.66 14.87
CA GLY A 467 -11.27 21.16 15.41
C GLY A 467 -10.01 20.51 14.84
N ALA A 468 -10.13 19.64 13.83
CA ALA A 468 -8.96 19.05 13.20
C ALA A 468 -8.10 20.11 12.49
N ARG A 469 -6.79 20.00 12.64
CA ARG A 469 -5.82 20.92 12.03
C ARG A 469 -5.09 20.32 10.83
N ALA A 470 -5.19 19.00 10.66
CA ALA A 470 -4.67 18.27 9.51
C ALA A 470 -5.53 17.03 9.22
N LEU A 471 -5.34 16.44 8.04
CA LEU A 471 -5.89 15.15 7.65
C LEU A 471 -4.79 14.10 7.53
N LEU A 472 -5.14 12.85 7.86
CA LEU A 472 -4.32 11.66 7.63
C LEU A 472 -5.03 10.70 6.68
N THR A 473 -4.30 10.12 5.73
CA THR A 473 -4.79 9.06 4.84
C THR A 473 -3.74 7.98 4.58
N THR A 474 -4.11 6.92 3.87
CA THR A 474 -3.23 5.78 3.60
C THR A 474 -2.41 6.00 2.33
N ALA A 475 -1.26 5.33 2.20
CA ALA A 475 -0.48 5.34 0.96
C ALA A 475 -1.26 4.78 -0.25
N LYS A 476 -2.11 3.75 -0.02
CA LYS A 476 -3.02 3.20 -1.04
C LYS A 476 -4.03 4.25 -1.54
N ASP A 477 -4.51 5.12 -0.66
CA ASP A 477 -5.45 6.16 -1.06
C ASP A 477 -4.74 7.35 -1.70
N ALA A 478 -3.52 7.67 -1.26
CA ALA A 478 -2.74 8.79 -1.77
C ALA A 478 -2.51 8.75 -3.28
N VAL A 479 -2.34 7.56 -3.89
CA VAL A 479 -2.14 7.45 -5.34
C VAL A 479 -3.35 7.94 -6.15
N LYS A 480 -4.56 7.88 -5.57
CA LYS A 480 -5.82 8.35 -6.18
C LYS A 480 -6.09 9.84 -5.93
N LEU A 481 -5.34 10.47 -5.03
CA LEU A 481 -5.58 11.84 -4.57
C LEU A 481 -4.60 12.86 -5.17
N ARG A 482 -3.82 12.45 -6.17
CA ARG A 482 -2.83 13.30 -6.83
C ARG A 482 -3.49 14.54 -7.45
N GLY A 483 -2.91 15.70 -7.18
CA GLY A 483 -3.44 16.99 -7.66
C GLY A 483 -4.68 17.48 -6.91
N PHE A 484 -5.08 16.84 -5.81
CA PHE A 484 -6.14 17.35 -4.96
C PHE A 484 -5.57 18.43 -4.05
N ARG A 485 -6.14 19.63 -4.13
CA ARG A 485 -5.89 20.71 -3.16
C ARG A 485 -7.04 20.71 -2.16
N LEU A 486 -6.71 20.50 -0.90
CA LEU A 486 -7.66 20.40 0.20
C LEU A 486 -7.58 21.62 1.10
N SER A 487 -8.67 21.96 1.75
CA SER A 487 -8.68 23.06 2.72
C SER A 487 -7.89 22.75 3.99
N LEU A 488 -7.67 21.49 4.35
CA LEU A 488 -6.75 21.10 5.42
C LEU A 488 -5.48 20.47 4.84
N PRO A 489 -4.29 20.74 5.44
CA PRO A 489 -3.09 19.99 5.13
C PRO A 489 -3.35 18.49 5.29
N CYS A 490 -3.01 17.69 4.28
CA CYS A 490 -3.22 16.25 4.29
C CYS A 490 -1.88 15.53 4.23
N TYR A 491 -1.71 14.54 5.10
CA TYR A 491 -0.51 13.70 5.17
C TYR A 491 -0.87 12.25 4.91
N VAL A 492 0.05 11.58 4.24
CA VAL A 492 0.03 10.15 3.95
C VAL A 492 0.80 9.45 5.07
N VAL A 493 0.16 8.49 5.71
CA VAL A 493 0.79 7.62 6.71
C VAL A 493 1.52 6.51 5.96
N GLU A 494 2.85 6.64 5.88
CA GLU A 494 3.71 5.62 5.26
C GLU A 494 4.01 4.54 6.29
N ILE A 495 3.69 3.29 5.97
CA ILE A 495 3.82 2.16 6.88
C ILE A 495 4.95 1.21 6.46
N GLY A 496 5.47 0.48 7.42
CA GLY A 496 6.41 -0.62 7.25
C GLY A 496 6.02 -1.83 8.09
N LEU A 497 6.58 -2.98 7.74
CA LEU A 497 6.48 -4.19 8.54
C LEU A 497 7.72 -4.34 9.42
N GLU A 498 7.48 -4.63 10.70
CA GLU A 498 8.49 -5.09 11.65
C GLU A 498 8.20 -6.56 11.94
N PHE A 499 9.16 -7.46 11.66
CA PHE A 499 9.01 -8.89 11.88
C PHE A 499 9.64 -9.30 13.21
N GLU A 500 9.04 -10.28 13.88
CA GLU A 500 9.64 -10.92 15.07
C GLU A 500 10.95 -11.65 14.72
N ASP A 501 11.00 -12.27 13.53
CA ASP A 501 12.18 -12.98 13.02
C ASP A 501 12.31 -12.74 11.51
N GLU A 502 12.89 -11.58 11.15
CA GLU A 502 13.16 -11.21 9.76
C GLU A 502 14.19 -12.13 9.11
N GLY A 503 15.20 -12.56 9.86
CA GLY A 503 16.29 -13.40 9.37
C GLY A 503 15.79 -14.74 8.83
N LYS A 504 14.80 -15.34 9.48
CA LYS A 504 14.17 -16.59 9.02
C LYS A 504 13.41 -16.43 7.72
N LEU A 505 12.71 -15.31 7.51
CA LEU A 505 12.03 -15.02 6.25
C LEU A 505 13.03 -14.82 5.10
N LEU A 506 14.08 -14.04 5.36
CA LEU A 506 15.16 -13.83 4.39
C LEU A 506 15.85 -15.15 4.02
N GLY A 507 16.11 -16.02 5.00
CA GLY A 507 16.67 -17.34 4.77
C GLY A 507 15.84 -18.19 3.81
N LEU A 508 14.52 -18.28 4.05
CA LEU A 508 13.60 -19.02 3.17
C LEU A 508 13.58 -18.46 1.74
N MET A 509 13.64 -17.14 1.59
CA MET A 509 13.68 -16.50 0.27
C MET A 509 14.98 -16.80 -0.47
N ARG A 510 16.13 -16.76 0.22
CA ARG A 510 17.43 -17.13 -0.35
C ARG A 510 17.46 -18.59 -0.79
N GLU A 511 17.00 -19.50 0.08
CA GLU A 511 16.89 -20.92 -0.26
C GLU A 511 16.00 -21.15 -1.50
N ALA A 512 14.89 -20.40 -1.62
CA ALA A 512 14.01 -20.51 -2.78
C ALA A 512 14.69 -20.05 -4.09
N VAL A 513 15.53 -19.02 -4.03
CA VAL A 513 16.32 -18.54 -5.18
C VAL A 513 17.45 -19.52 -5.51
N GLU A 514 18.19 -19.98 -4.50
CA GLU A 514 19.34 -20.89 -4.65
C GLU A 514 18.94 -22.26 -5.21
N ARG A 515 17.76 -22.79 -4.87
CA ARG A 515 17.26 -24.07 -5.44
C ARG A 515 17.03 -24.01 -6.95
N HIS A 516 16.96 -22.81 -7.52
CA HIS A 516 16.74 -22.60 -8.95
C HIS A 516 18.03 -22.21 -9.71
N ALA A 517 19.04 -21.69 -9.01
CA ALA A 517 20.36 -21.42 -9.58
C ALA A 517 21.07 -22.72 -9.97
#